data_AF-A0A7V3HMX0-F1
#
_entry.id   AF-A0A7V3HMX0-F1
#
_cell.length_a   1.000
_cell.length_b   1.000
_cell.length_c   1.000
_cell.angle_alpha   90.00
_cell.angle_beta   90.00
_cell.angle_gamma   90.00
#
_symmetry.space_group_name_H-M   'P 1'
#
loop_
_entity.id
_entity.type
_entity.pdbx_description
1 polymer ?
#
loop_
_entity_poly.entity_id
_entity_poly.type
_entity_poly.pdbx_seq_one_letter_code
_entity_poly.pdbx_strand_id
1 'polypeptide(L)'
;MANKFQTVMGFLKSLRNMGLLDPIYRLAAMSTQIPFFGELLHPWFRDYNLNMTVVPVNVRLPVPQSTPLPMALLEYLITEASFRFIFYRCPCREMFECENYPRDIGCIFLGRDARRIDRTWGREASAAECLAHAERAVSLGLVPMFGKFRVDNIGLGIPDRKRLISVCFCCECCCLFRYTPLFAPQIRERIRKLEGVRVRVNGECSSCGECLDVCAMGAISLENGVAEIDERLCKGCGRCAAVCPTGAIDVVIEGAVAKEEILAKLRGVADIR
;
A
#
# COMPACT_ATOMS: atom_id res chain seq x y z
N MET A 1 -7.53 -18.51 23.36
CA MET A 1 -6.16 -17.96 23.53
C MET A 1 -6.23 -16.48 23.19
N ALA A 2 -5.90 -15.59 24.11
CA ALA A 2 -5.77 -14.17 23.79
C ALA A 2 -4.84 -14.06 22.56
N ASN A 3 -5.35 -13.45 21.50
CA ASN A 3 -4.71 -13.45 20.19
C ASN A 3 -3.35 -12.75 20.36
N LYS A 4 -2.22 -13.41 20.07
CA LYS A 4 -0.86 -12.81 20.22
C LYS A 4 -0.79 -11.42 19.60
N PHE A 5 -1.56 -11.21 18.53
CA PHE A 5 -1.74 -9.91 17.89
C PHE A 5 -2.35 -8.83 18.80
N GLN A 6 -3.39 -9.14 19.58
CA GLN A 6 -4.01 -8.18 20.50
C GLN A 6 -3.05 -7.78 21.63
N THR A 7 -2.24 -8.73 22.11
CA THR A 7 -1.19 -8.43 23.10
C THR A 7 -0.12 -7.52 22.50
N VAL A 8 0.34 -7.80 21.28
CA VAL A 8 1.30 -6.95 20.56
C VAL A 8 0.71 -5.57 20.29
N MET A 9 -0.53 -5.48 19.82
CA MET A 9 -1.22 -4.21 19.57
C MET A 9 -1.47 -3.42 20.86
N GLY A 10 -1.77 -4.10 21.98
CA GLY A 10 -1.88 -3.47 23.31
C GLY A 10 -0.55 -2.91 23.79
N PHE A 11 0.54 -3.65 23.60
CA PHE A 11 1.89 -3.18 23.89
C PHE A 11 2.29 -1.98 23.02
N LEU A 12 2.03 -2.02 21.72
CA LEU A 12 2.28 -0.89 20.81
C LEU A 12 1.43 0.34 21.18
N LYS A 13 0.19 0.15 21.62
CA LYS A 13 -0.65 1.23 22.18
C LYS A 13 -0.04 1.83 23.44
N SER A 14 0.55 1.01 24.33
CA SER A 14 1.25 1.50 25.52
C SER A 14 2.49 2.32 25.17
N LEU A 15 3.34 1.84 24.25
CA LEU A 15 4.52 2.57 23.76
C LEU A 15 4.14 3.92 23.12
N ARG A 16 3.00 3.96 22.44
CA ARG A 16 2.45 5.18 21.86
C ARG A 16 1.98 6.18 22.91
N ASN A 17 1.25 5.72 23.94
CA ASN A 17 0.80 6.60 25.03
C ASN A 17 1.99 7.25 25.76
N MET A 18 3.18 6.63 25.70
CA MET A 18 4.44 7.18 26.20
C MET A 18 5.17 8.08 25.19
N GLY A 19 4.60 8.32 23.99
CA GLY A 19 5.23 9.10 22.92
C GLY A 19 6.39 8.40 22.21
N LEU A 20 6.67 7.13 22.52
CA LEU A 20 7.87 6.42 22.05
C LEU A 20 7.66 5.68 20.73
N LEU A 21 6.42 5.47 20.30
CA LEU A 21 6.11 4.63 19.14
C LEU A 21 6.71 5.15 17.83
N ASP A 22 6.56 6.44 17.52
CA ASP A 22 7.13 7.03 16.30
C ASP A 22 8.68 7.01 16.31
N PRO A 23 9.35 7.45 17.39
CA PRO A 23 10.81 7.29 17.52
C PRO A 23 11.27 5.84 17.35
N ILE A 24 10.57 4.87 17.94
CA ILE A 24 10.90 3.44 17.83
C ILE A 24 10.77 2.97 16.38
N TYR A 25 9.67 3.29 15.68
CA TYR A 25 9.52 2.90 14.28
C TYR A 25 10.55 3.55 13.37
N ARG A 26 10.90 4.82 13.60
CA ARG A 26 11.98 5.50 12.86
C ARG A 26 13.32 4.82 13.09
N LEU A 27 13.68 4.54 14.34
CA LEU A 27 14.92 3.85 14.69
C LEU A 27 14.96 2.43 14.09
N ALA A 28 13.85 1.69 14.16
CA ALA A 28 13.72 0.38 13.55
C ALA A 28 13.82 0.42 12.03
N ALA A 29 13.29 1.46 11.38
CA ALA A 29 13.43 1.65 9.94
C ALA A 29 14.87 1.98 9.57
N MET A 30 15.51 2.91 10.28
CA MET A 30 16.90 3.31 10.04
C MET A 30 17.91 2.19 10.34
N SER A 31 17.64 1.35 11.34
CA SER A 31 18.53 0.23 11.67
C SER A 31 18.66 -0.79 10.54
N THR A 32 17.67 -0.87 9.63
CA THR A 32 17.77 -1.72 8.44
C THR A 32 18.93 -1.33 7.52
N GLN A 33 19.44 -0.09 7.63
CA GLN A 33 20.58 0.41 6.86
C GLN A 33 21.94 -0.06 7.42
N ILE A 34 21.98 -0.57 8.66
CA ILE A 34 23.20 -1.11 9.27
C ILE A 34 23.44 -2.52 8.69
N PRO A 35 24.60 -2.83 8.09
CA PRO A 35 24.83 -4.08 7.35
C PRO A 35 24.45 -5.35 8.13
N PHE A 36 24.84 -5.44 9.41
CA PHE A 36 24.54 -6.56 10.29
C PHE A 36 23.02 -6.79 10.48
N PHE A 37 22.28 -5.73 10.77
CA PHE A 37 20.82 -5.81 10.95
C PHE A 37 20.08 -5.97 9.62
N GLY A 38 20.59 -5.34 8.56
CA GLY A 38 20.09 -5.49 7.21
C GLY A 38 20.13 -6.94 6.74
N GLU A 39 21.25 -7.65 6.95
CA GLU A 39 21.39 -9.08 6.65
C GLU A 39 20.57 -9.98 7.57
N LEU A 40 20.52 -9.68 8.87
CA LEU A 40 19.73 -10.45 9.84
C LEU A 40 18.22 -10.37 9.55
N LEU A 41 17.74 -9.20 9.13
CA LEU A 41 16.34 -8.97 8.75
C LEU A 41 16.05 -9.35 7.30
N HIS A 42 17.07 -9.50 6.44
CA HIS A 42 16.91 -9.83 5.02
C HIS A 42 16.02 -11.07 4.75
N PRO A 43 16.07 -12.18 5.53
CA PRO A 43 15.19 -13.33 5.36
C PRO A 43 13.71 -13.01 5.59
N TRP A 44 13.38 -12.03 6.45
CA TRP A 44 12.01 -11.60 6.69
C TRP A 44 11.42 -10.84 5.52
N PHE A 45 12.27 -10.25 4.69
CA PHE A 45 11.85 -9.41 3.58
C PHE A 45 12.01 -10.07 2.21
N ARG A 46 12.58 -11.27 2.06
CA ARG A 46 12.72 -12.02 0.76
C ARG A 46 11.46 -11.88 -0.13
N ASP A 47 11.58 -11.95 -1.46
CA ASP A 47 10.47 -11.65 -2.41
C ASP A 47 9.16 -12.44 -2.17
N TYR A 48 9.24 -13.61 -1.52
CA TYR A 48 8.06 -14.38 -1.09
C TYR A 48 7.33 -13.81 0.13
N ASN A 49 7.98 -12.94 0.90
CA ASN A 49 7.56 -12.48 2.23
C ASN A 49 7.08 -11.02 2.26
N LEU A 50 7.55 -10.18 1.34
CA LEU A 50 7.05 -8.80 1.17
C LEU A 50 7.05 -8.44 -0.30
N ASN A 51 5.87 -8.39 -0.91
CA ASN A 51 5.67 -7.90 -2.27
C ASN A 51 4.36 -7.11 -2.31
N MET A 52 4.47 -5.78 -2.38
CA MET A 52 3.35 -4.85 -2.39
C MET A 52 3.36 -4.04 -3.67
N THR A 53 2.21 -3.96 -4.33
CA THR A 53 1.96 -3.14 -5.52
C THR A 53 1.05 -1.98 -5.16
N VAL A 54 1.44 -0.78 -5.57
CA VAL A 54 0.67 0.45 -5.37
C VAL A 54 -0.22 0.73 -6.58
N VAL A 55 -1.47 1.06 -6.33
CA VAL A 55 -2.50 1.41 -7.33
C VAL A 55 -2.70 2.92 -7.31
N PRO A 56 -2.43 3.65 -8.40
CA PRO A 56 -2.73 5.07 -8.44
C PRO A 56 -4.25 5.32 -8.36
N VAL A 57 -4.63 6.40 -7.66
CA VAL A 57 -6.04 6.78 -7.44
C VAL A 57 -6.36 8.15 -8.00
N ASN A 58 -7.61 8.33 -8.41
CA ASN A 58 -8.17 9.62 -8.84
C ASN A 58 -7.36 10.32 -9.94
N VAL A 59 -6.61 9.56 -10.73
CA VAL A 59 -5.85 10.06 -11.89
C VAL A 59 -6.42 9.45 -13.16
N ARG A 60 -6.63 10.31 -14.17
CA ARG A 60 -6.99 9.85 -15.51
C ARG A 60 -5.71 9.36 -16.17
N LEU A 61 -5.65 8.06 -16.43
CA LEU A 61 -4.54 7.47 -17.17
C LEU A 61 -4.79 7.73 -18.67
N PRO A 62 -3.83 8.28 -19.43
CA PRO A 62 -3.96 8.51 -20.86
C PRO A 62 -3.80 7.20 -21.65
N VAL A 63 -4.67 6.22 -21.41
CA VAL A 63 -4.75 4.96 -22.14
C VAL A 63 -6.03 4.94 -22.99
N PRO A 64 -6.02 4.38 -24.22
CA PRO A 64 -7.20 4.30 -25.04
C PRO A 64 -8.24 3.39 -24.39
N GLN A 65 -9.45 3.93 -24.17
CA GLN A 65 -10.71 3.25 -23.79
C GLN A 65 -10.55 1.87 -23.11
N SER A 66 -10.19 1.87 -21.84
CA SER A 66 -10.46 0.75 -20.92
C SER A 66 -10.38 1.28 -19.49
N THR A 67 -11.16 0.71 -18.57
CA THR A 67 -11.09 0.99 -17.12
C THR A 67 -9.63 1.14 -16.69
N PRO A 68 -9.26 2.17 -15.89
CA PRO A 68 -7.87 2.33 -15.48
C PRO A 68 -7.34 1.00 -14.95
N LEU A 69 -6.33 0.45 -15.64
CA LEU A 69 -5.71 -0.85 -15.40
C LEU A 69 -5.52 -1.16 -13.89
N PRO A 70 -5.19 -0.20 -13.01
CA PRO A 70 -5.02 -0.44 -11.58
C PRO A 70 -6.31 -0.81 -10.82
N MET A 71 -7.45 -0.17 -11.12
CA MET A 71 -8.73 -0.53 -10.50
C MET A 71 -9.32 -1.80 -11.10
N ALA A 72 -9.20 -1.98 -12.42
CA ALA A 72 -9.59 -3.22 -13.08
C ALA A 72 -8.84 -4.44 -12.52
N LEU A 73 -7.59 -4.26 -12.11
CA LEU A 73 -6.79 -5.29 -11.48
C LEU A 73 -7.27 -5.61 -10.06
N LEU A 74 -7.54 -4.58 -9.25
CA LEU A 74 -8.10 -4.77 -7.92
C LEU A 74 -9.50 -5.42 -8.00
N GLU A 75 -10.32 -5.00 -8.96
CA GLU A 75 -11.63 -5.59 -9.24
C GLU A 75 -11.52 -7.06 -9.61
N TYR A 76 -10.57 -7.44 -10.48
CA TYR A 76 -10.31 -8.83 -10.82
C TYR A 76 -9.86 -9.62 -9.58
N LEU A 77 -8.88 -9.12 -8.82
CA LEU A 77 -8.39 -9.76 -7.60
C LEU A 77 -9.52 -10.00 -6.60
N ILE A 78 -10.34 -8.98 -6.38
CA ILE A 78 -11.51 -9.09 -5.52
C ILE A 78 -12.46 -10.11 -6.12
N THR A 79 -12.84 -10.04 -7.39
CA THR A 79 -13.87 -10.90 -8.01
C THR A 79 -13.48 -12.36 -8.08
N GLU A 80 -12.22 -12.67 -8.35
CA GLU A 80 -11.73 -14.04 -8.53
C GLU A 80 -11.22 -14.68 -7.22
N ALA A 81 -11.15 -13.91 -6.13
CA ALA A 81 -10.75 -14.46 -4.83
C ALA A 81 -11.71 -15.55 -4.34
N SER A 82 -11.14 -16.68 -3.92
CA SER A 82 -11.90 -17.79 -3.32
C SER A 82 -12.58 -17.45 -1.99
N PHE A 83 -12.14 -16.40 -1.31
CA PHE A 83 -12.71 -15.88 -0.06
C PHE A 83 -12.28 -14.43 0.16
N ARG A 84 -13.09 -13.64 0.87
CA ARG A 84 -12.84 -12.23 1.17
C ARG A 84 -13.22 -11.90 2.60
N PHE A 85 -12.41 -11.08 3.24
CA PHE A 85 -12.64 -10.61 4.61
C PHE A 85 -12.32 -9.12 4.71
N ILE A 86 -13.22 -8.34 5.28
CA ILE A 86 -13.04 -6.89 5.48
C ILE A 86 -12.85 -6.62 6.96
N PHE A 87 -11.78 -5.90 7.31
CA PHE A 87 -11.61 -5.39 8.67
C PHE A 87 -12.60 -4.27 8.97
N TYR A 88 -13.16 -4.25 10.17
CA TYR A 88 -14.06 -3.17 10.62
C TYR A 88 -13.32 -1.84 10.77
N ARG A 89 -12.04 -1.88 11.12
CA ARG A 89 -11.22 -0.70 11.36
C ARG A 89 -9.82 -0.88 10.80
N CYS A 90 -9.20 0.20 10.33
CA CYS A 90 -7.82 0.20 9.87
C CYS A 90 -6.85 0.16 11.06
N PRO A 91 -6.01 -0.89 11.22
CA PRO A 91 -5.08 -0.99 12.33
C PRO A 91 -4.07 0.16 12.38
N CYS A 92 -3.61 0.66 11.23
CA CYS A 92 -2.67 1.78 11.17
C CYS A 92 -3.33 3.09 11.60
N ARG A 93 -4.52 3.41 11.09
CA ARG A 93 -5.23 4.64 11.48
C ARG A 93 -5.68 4.61 12.95
N GLU A 94 -6.04 3.43 13.46
CA GLU A 94 -6.27 3.21 14.89
C GLU A 94 -5.01 3.48 15.71
N MET A 95 -3.90 2.83 15.35
CA MET A 95 -2.66 2.89 16.11
C MET A 95 -2.11 4.31 16.17
N PHE A 96 -2.21 5.07 15.10
CA PHE A 96 -1.71 6.45 15.03
C PHE A 96 -2.78 7.52 15.24
N GLU A 97 -3.99 7.13 15.70
CA GLU A 97 -5.13 8.03 15.92
C GLU A 97 -5.37 9.02 14.77
N CYS A 98 -5.45 8.52 13.55
CA CYS A 98 -5.68 9.35 12.36
C CYS A 98 -6.93 10.23 12.51
N GLU A 99 -6.77 11.52 12.22
CA GLU A 99 -7.87 12.51 12.19
C GLU A 99 -8.26 12.89 10.75
N ASN A 100 -7.35 12.71 9.79
CA ASN A 100 -7.54 13.11 8.39
C ASN A 100 -8.42 12.12 7.60
N TYR A 101 -8.46 10.85 8.00
CA TYR A 101 -9.15 9.79 7.28
C TYR A 101 -9.96 8.92 8.22
N PRO A 102 -11.11 8.39 7.78
CA PRO A 102 -11.99 7.65 8.64
C PRO A 102 -11.39 6.29 9.00
N ARG A 103 -11.49 5.91 10.27
CA ARG A 103 -10.83 4.71 10.83
C ARG A 103 -11.59 3.42 10.51
N ASP A 104 -12.84 3.51 10.07
CA ASP A 104 -13.74 2.41 9.70
C ASP A 104 -13.43 1.80 8.32
N ILE A 105 -12.53 2.40 7.54
CA ILE A 105 -12.07 1.83 6.26
C ILE A 105 -10.87 0.92 6.51
N GLY A 106 -11.16 -0.32 6.93
CA GLY A 106 -10.18 -1.38 7.14
C GLY A 106 -9.68 -2.03 5.84
N CYS A 107 -8.63 -2.85 5.97
CA CYS A 107 -8.04 -3.62 4.87
C CYS A 107 -8.98 -4.75 4.41
N ILE A 108 -8.84 -5.16 3.14
CA ILE A 108 -9.47 -6.36 2.60
C ILE A 108 -8.42 -7.47 2.55
N PHE A 109 -8.79 -8.68 2.98
CA PHE A 109 -7.95 -9.86 2.88
C PHE A 109 -8.59 -10.85 1.92
N LEU A 110 -7.81 -11.28 0.93
CA LEU A 110 -8.23 -12.12 -0.17
C LEU A 110 -7.56 -13.50 -0.10
N GLY A 111 -8.33 -14.52 -0.43
CA GLY A 111 -7.87 -15.92 -0.51
C GLY A 111 -8.28 -16.76 0.68
N ARG A 112 -8.18 -18.07 0.51
CA ARG A 112 -8.70 -19.07 1.47
C ARG A 112 -8.18 -18.92 2.89
N ASP A 113 -6.95 -18.43 3.06
CA ASP A 113 -6.34 -18.30 4.38
C ASP A 113 -6.92 -17.12 5.18
N ALA A 114 -7.61 -16.17 4.52
CA ALA A 114 -8.34 -15.11 5.21
C ALA A 114 -9.52 -15.63 6.05
N ARG A 115 -10.02 -16.86 5.81
CA ARG A 115 -11.01 -17.52 6.68
C ARG A 115 -10.54 -17.74 8.13
N ARG A 116 -9.23 -17.74 8.34
CA ARG A 116 -8.60 -17.97 9.66
C ARG A 116 -8.49 -16.70 10.48
N ILE A 117 -8.79 -15.55 9.88
CA ILE A 117 -8.79 -14.27 10.59
C ILE A 117 -9.90 -14.30 11.64
N ASP A 118 -9.53 -13.90 12.85
CA ASP A 118 -10.46 -13.79 13.98
C ASP A 118 -11.57 -12.75 13.68
N ARG A 119 -12.83 -13.15 13.87
CA ARG A 119 -14.03 -12.33 13.55
C ARG A 119 -14.16 -11.07 14.41
N THR A 120 -13.38 -10.94 15.49
CA THR A 120 -13.30 -9.68 16.25
C THR A 120 -12.72 -8.52 15.42
N TRP A 121 -11.93 -8.82 14.38
CA TRP A 121 -11.32 -7.80 13.53
C TRP A 121 -12.20 -7.34 12.37
N GLY A 122 -13.19 -8.13 11.98
CA GLY A 122 -13.89 -7.91 10.74
C GLY A 122 -14.93 -8.98 10.42
N ARG A 123 -15.32 -9.02 9.16
CA ARG A 123 -16.32 -9.95 8.66
C ARG A 123 -15.97 -10.49 7.29
N GLU A 124 -16.56 -11.64 6.98
CA GLU A 124 -16.68 -12.10 5.61
C GLU A 124 -17.50 -11.10 4.79
N ALA A 125 -17.15 -10.99 3.51
CA ALA A 125 -17.82 -10.10 2.58
C ALA A 125 -17.92 -10.74 1.19
N SER A 126 -18.98 -10.39 0.48
CA SER A 126 -19.13 -10.69 -0.94
C SER A 126 -18.18 -9.85 -1.80
N ALA A 127 -18.02 -10.23 -3.06
CA ALA A 127 -17.24 -9.43 -4.02
C ALA A 127 -17.82 -8.01 -4.15
N ALA A 128 -19.15 -7.88 -4.27
CA ALA A 128 -19.83 -6.60 -4.37
C ALA A 128 -19.57 -5.69 -3.16
N GLU A 129 -19.60 -6.23 -1.94
CA GLU A 129 -19.28 -5.45 -0.74
C GLU A 129 -17.82 -5.01 -0.70
N CYS A 130 -16.89 -5.86 -1.12
CA CYS A 130 -15.47 -5.49 -1.22
C CYS A 130 -15.21 -4.40 -2.26
N LEU A 131 -15.88 -4.47 -3.41
CA LEU A 131 -15.80 -3.46 -4.46
C LEU A 131 -16.33 -2.12 -3.96
N ALA A 132 -17.54 -2.10 -3.39
CA ALA A 132 -18.12 -0.90 -2.81
C ALA A 132 -17.25 -0.29 -1.70
N HIS A 133 -16.62 -1.13 -0.87
CA HIS A 133 -15.68 -0.69 0.16
C HIS A 133 -14.40 -0.07 -0.44
N ALA A 134 -13.86 -0.67 -1.50
CA ALA A 134 -12.69 -0.15 -2.21
C ALA A 134 -13.01 1.16 -2.93
N GLU A 135 -14.15 1.25 -3.61
CA GLU A 135 -14.63 2.48 -4.27
C GLU A 135 -14.80 3.61 -3.26
N ARG A 136 -15.44 3.35 -2.11
CA ARG A 136 -15.56 4.34 -1.02
C ARG A 136 -14.18 4.79 -0.52
N ALA A 137 -13.23 3.88 -0.38
CA ALA A 137 -11.88 4.23 0.06
C ALA A 137 -11.19 5.17 -0.95
N VAL A 138 -11.26 4.83 -2.24
CA VAL A 138 -10.68 5.60 -3.34
C VAL A 138 -11.33 6.96 -3.48
N SER A 139 -12.66 7.06 -3.35
CA SER A 139 -13.38 8.33 -3.41
C SER A 139 -13.00 9.30 -2.29
N LEU A 140 -12.48 8.78 -1.19
CA LEU A 140 -11.92 9.57 -0.08
C LEU A 140 -10.43 9.88 -0.25
N GLY A 141 -9.82 9.51 -1.36
CA GLY A 141 -8.39 9.77 -1.64
C GLY A 141 -7.43 8.77 -0.99
N LEU A 142 -7.92 7.63 -0.50
CA LEU A 142 -7.05 6.56 -0.01
C LEU A 142 -6.47 5.76 -1.17
N VAL A 143 -5.20 5.41 -1.08
CA VAL A 143 -4.46 4.70 -2.14
C VAL A 143 -4.51 3.19 -1.87
N PRO A 144 -5.16 2.37 -2.71
CA PRO A 144 -5.09 0.93 -2.60
C PRO A 144 -3.66 0.45 -2.83
N MET A 145 -3.21 -0.42 -1.93
CA MET A 145 -1.98 -1.17 -2.08
C MET A 145 -2.33 -2.63 -1.86
N PHE A 146 -2.05 -3.48 -2.84
CA PHE A 146 -2.30 -4.91 -2.71
C PHE A 146 -1.02 -5.71 -2.80
N GLY A 147 -1.00 -6.87 -2.13
CA GLY A 147 0.15 -7.74 -2.22
C GLY A 147 0.24 -8.78 -1.12
N LYS A 148 1.38 -9.46 -1.10
CA LYS A 148 1.73 -10.43 -0.07
C LYS A 148 2.55 -9.72 1.01
N PHE A 149 1.96 -9.57 2.19
CA PHE A 149 2.65 -9.02 3.35
C PHE A 149 2.74 -10.09 4.43
N ARG A 150 3.89 -10.76 4.57
CA ARG A 150 4.10 -11.83 5.57
C ARG A 150 3.92 -11.33 7.00
N VAL A 151 4.12 -10.03 7.23
CA VAL A 151 3.81 -9.40 8.52
C VAL A 151 2.34 -9.57 8.87
N ASP A 152 1.41 -9.58 7.91
CA ASP A 152 0.00 -9.87 8.18
C ASP A 152 -0.22 -11.33 8.60
N ASN A 153 0.49 -12.28 7.98
CA ASN A 153 0.47 -13.67 8.40
C ASN A 153 0.95 -13.84 9.85
N ILE A 154 2.07 -13.22 10.19
CA ILE A 154 2.65 -13.30 11.53
C ILE A 154 1.75 -12.60 12.54
N GLY A 155 1.31 -11.39 12.20
CA GLY A 155 0.43 -10.59 13.03
C GLY A 155 -0.85 -11.33 13.33
N LEU A 156 -1.55 -11.80 12.29
CA LEU A 156 -2.85 -12.45 12.42
C LEU A 156 -2.76 -13.94 12.84
N GLY A 157 -1.55 -14.48 13.04
CA GLY A 157 -1.34 -15.88 13.42
C GLY A 157 -1.73 -16.88 12.33
N ILE A 158 -1.62 -16.49 11.06
CA ILE A 158 -2.02 -17.29 9.90
C ILE A 158 -0.79 -17.93 9.25
N PRO A 159 -0.77 -19.26 9.05
CA PRO A 159 0.34 -19.93 8.38
C PRO A 159 0.61 -19.35 6.98
N ASP A 160 1.87 -19.13 6.65
CA ASP A 160 2.23 -18.57 5.35
C ASP A 160 2.28 -19.66 4.27
N ARG A 161 1.14 -19.90 3.63
CA ARG A 161 1.02 -20.83 2.49
C ARG A 161 0.93 -20.14 1.14
N LYS A 162 1.27 -18.84 1.05
CA LYS A 162 1.11 -18.02 -0.17
C LYS A 162 -0.34 -18.02 -0.71
N ARG A 163 -1.33 -18.02 0.20
CA ARG A 163 -2.78 -18.03 -0.11
C ARG A 163 -3.54 -16.86 0.55
N LEU A 164 -2.82 -15.80 0.89
CA LEU A 164 -3.35 -14.60 1.53
C LEU A 164 -2.74 -13.39 0.82
N ILE A 165 -3.60 -12.59 0.19
CA ILE A 165 -3.28 -11.25 -0.29
C ILE A 165 -3.98 -10.25 0.61
N SER A 166 -3.29 -9.16 0.90
CA SER A 166 -3.84 -8.03 1.64
C SER A 166 -4.02 -6.86 0.69
N VAL A 167 -5.15 -6.18 0.78
CA VAL A 167 -5.43 -4.89 0.14
C VAL A 167 -5.57 -3.87 1.26
N CYS A 168 -4.57 -3.01 1.38
CA CYS A 168 -4.57 -1.88 2.29
C CYS A 168 -5.05 -0.63 1.57
N PHE A 169 -5.75 0.26 2.28
CA PHE A 169 -6.14 1.58 1.75
C PHE A 169 -5.29 2.65 2.44
N CYS A 170 -4.11 2.88 1.89
CA CYS A 170 -3.07 3.68 2.51
C CYS A 170 -3.41 5.17 2.44
N CYS A 171 -3.34 5.83 3.59
CA CYS A 171 -3.30 7.29 3.69
C CYS A 171 -1.84 7.77 3.72
N GLU A 172 -1.63 9.03 3.41
CA GLU A 172 -0.36 9.76 3.46
C GLU A 172 0.11 10.04 4.88
N CYS A 173 -0.80 10.19 5.85
CA CYS A 173 -0.45 10.71 7.18
C CYS A 173 0.10 9.64 8.14
N CYS A 174 -0.47 8.43 8.14
CA CYS A 174 -0.18 7.46 9.21
C CYS A 174 -0.08 6.01 8.74
N CYS A 175 0.03 5.79 7.43
CA CYS A 175 0.29 4.45 6.93
C CYS A 175 1.68 3.98 7.38
N LEU A 176 1.82 2.69 7.71
CA LEU A 176 3.12 2.07 7.97
C LEU A 176 4.14 2.33 6.85
N PHE A 177 3.67 2.47 5.61
CA PHE A 177 4.53 2.76 4.46
C PHE A 177 5.09 4.18 4.43
N ARG A 178 4.70 5.10 5.33
CA ARG A 178 5.37 6.41 5.46
C ARG A 178 6.82 6.31 5.92
N TYR A 179 7.20 5.19 6.52
CA TYR A 179 8.59 4.92 6.91
C TYR A 179 9.42 4.32 5.76
N THR A 180 8.81 4.07 4.60
CA THR A 180 9.52 3.50 3.45
C THR A 180 10.76 4.29 3.01
N PRO A 181 10.80 5.64 3.07
CA PRO A 181 12.01 6.40 2.78
C PRO A 181 13.18 6.09 3.71
N LEU A 182 12.90 5.68 4.94
CA LEU A 182 13.91 5.34 5.95
C LEU A 182 14.45 3.91 5.80
N PHE A 183 13.71 3.04 5.11
CA PHE A 183 14.14 1.66 4.90
C PHE A 183 15.36 1.58 4.01
N ALA A 184 16.22 0.60 4.28
CA ALA A 184 17.35 0.28 3.42
C ALA A 184 16.90 -0.08 2.00
N PRO A 185 17.72 0.21 0.97
CA PRO A 185 17.36 0.04 -0.43
C PRO A 185 16.76 -1.34 -0.75
N GLN A 186 17.35 -2.41 -0.22
CA GLN A 186 16.91 -3.80 -0.45
C GLN A 186 15.51 -4.13 0.07
N ILE A 187 14.98 -3.37 1.04
CA ILE A 187 13.60 -3.50 1.53
C ILE A 187 12.68 -2.57 0.73
N ARG A 188 13.14 -1.33 0.50
CA ARG A 188 12.41 -0.30 -0.24
C ARG A 188 12.09 -0.72 -1.68
N GLU A 189 12.97 -1.49 -2.33
CA GLU A 189 12.81 -1.99 -3.70
C GLU A 189 11.78 -3.14 -3.82
N ARG A 190 11.30 -3.68 -2.70
CA ARG A 190 10.25 -4.71 -2.66
C ARG A 190 8.84 -4.16 -2.56
N ILE A 191 8.70 -2.89 -2.19
CA ILE A 191 7.47 -2.12 -2.35
C ILE A 191 7.57 -1.51 -3.75
N ARG A 192 6.83 -2.07 -4.71
CA ARG A 192 6.99 -1.74 -6.12
C ARG A 192 5.80 -0.93 -6.61
N LYS A 193 6.07 -0.04 -7.56
CA LYS A 193 5.00 0.51 -8.41
C LYS A 193 4.56 -0.57 -9.38
N LEU A 194 3.33 -0.47 -9.85
CA LEU A 194 2.85 -1.34 -10.92
C LEU A 194 3.76 -1.18 -12.15
N GLU A 195 4.08 -2.31 -12.80
CA GLU A 195 4.89 -2.32 -14.01
C GLU A 195 4.25 -1.44 -15.09
N GLY A 196 5.06 -0.67 -15.80
CA GLY A 196 4.60 0.31 -16.78
C GLY A 196 4.10 1.64 -16.21
N VAL A 197 3.77 1.74 -14.92
CA VAL A 197 3.33 3.03 -14.33
C VAL A 197 4.52 3.98 -14.17
N ARG A 198 4.38 5.18 -14.75
CA ARG A 198 5.34 6.30 -14.61
C ARG A 198 4.60 7.56 -14.18
N VAL A 199 5.29 8.40 -13.44
CA VAL A 199 4.82 9.73 -13.03
C VAL A 199 5.74 10.74 -13.68
N ARG A 200 5.19 11.66 -14.47
CA ARG A 200 5.95 12.66 -15.23
C ARG A 200 5.45 14.05 -14.88
N VAL A 201 6.35 15.03 -14.93
CA VAL A 201 6.00 16.44 -14.81
C VAL A 201 6.11 17.08 -16.18
N ASN A 202 5.07 17.81 -16.59
CA ASN A 202 5.00 18.49 -17.88
C ASN A 202 5.25 20.00 -17.73
N GLY A 203 5.18 20.74 -18.84
CA GLY A 203 5.50 22.16 -18.90
C GLY A 203 4.54 23.09 -18.16
N GLU A 204 3.42 22.60 -17.64
CA GLU A 204 2.44 23.40 -16.88
C GLU A 204 2.82 23.55 -15.40
N CYS A 205 4.00 23.08 -15.00
CA CYS A 205 4.47 23.16 -13.62
C CYS A 205 4.67 24.62 -13.19
N SER A 206 3.96 25.03 -12.13
CA SER A 206 4.05 26.37 -11.54
C SER A 206 5.01 26.45 -10.35
N SER A 207 5.75 25.38 -10.06
CA SER A 207 6.67 25.29 -8.91
C SER A 207 6.01 25.51 -7.53
N CYS A 208 4.68 25.38 -7.42
CA CYS A 208 3.92 25.71 -6.20
C CYS A 208 4.25 24.84 -4.98
N GLY A 209 4.77 23.62 -5.20
CA GLY A 209 5.27 22.74 -4.14
C GLY A 209 4.26 21.76 -3.52
N GLU A 210 2.96 21.88 -3.82
CA GLU A 210 1.92 21.02 -3.21
C GLU A 210 2.17 19.51 -3.40
N CYS A 211 2.78 19.12 -4.53
CA CYS A 211 3.12 17.73 -4.79
C CYS A 211 4.20 17.18 -3.84
N LEU A 212 5.10 18.03 -3.33
CA LEU A 212 6.16 17.64 -2.39
C LEU A 212 5.54 17.26 -1.05
N ASP A 213 4.61 18.06 -0.54
CA ASP A 213 3.99 17.88 0.78
C ASP A 213 3.19 16.57 0.88
N VAL A 214 2.54 16.17 -0.20
CA VAL A 214 1.71 14.95 -0.22
C VAL A 214 2.51 13.68 -0.50
N CYS A 215 3.78 13.79 -0.88
CA CYS A 215 4.60 12.64 -1.25
C CYS A 215 5.21 11.96 -0.01
N ALA A 216 4.48 11.02 0.59
CA ALA A 216 4.96 10.22 1.73
C ALA A 216 6.24 9.40 1.44
N MET A 217 6.63 9.29 0.17
CA MET A 217 7.85 8.59 -0.26
C MET A 217 9.07 9.52 -0.35
N GLY A 218 8.89 10.84 -0.21
CA GLY A 218 9.95 11.82 -0.44
C GLY A 218 10.54 11.75 -1.84
N ALA A 219 9.73 11.37 -2.83
CA ALA A 219 10.18 11.09 -4.20
C ALA A 219 10.14 12.33 -5.11
N ILE A 220 9.86 13.52 -4.58
CA ILE A 220 9.67 14.73 -5.36
C ILE A 220 10.58 15.83 -4.81
N SER A 221 11.38 16.44 -5.68
CA SER A 221 12.22 17.61 -5.41
C SER A 221 11.84 18.75 -6.34
N LEU A 222 12.29 19.97 -6.04
CA LEU A 222 12.23 21.10 -6.99
C LEU A 222 13.64 21.35 -7.52
N GLU A 223 13.83 21.20 -8.83
CA GLU A 223 15.09 21.48 -9.51
C GLU A 223 14.85 22.51 -10.62
N ASN A 224 15.62 23.60 -10.62
CA ASN A 224 15.49 24.67 -11.61
C ASN A 224 14.06 25.24 -11.77
N GLY A 225 13.26 25.22 -10.70
CA GLY A 225 11.88 25.69 -10.74
C GLY A 225 10.89 24.69 -11.33
N VAL A 226 11.24 23.43 -11.52
CA VAL A 226 10.31 22.37 -11.95
C VAL A 226 10.35 21.24 -10.94
N ALA A 227 9.18 20.62 -10.70
CA ALA A 227 9.12 19.43 -9.87
C ALA A 227 9.78 18.25 -10.60
N GLU A 228 10.71 17.56 -9.93
CA GLU A 228 11.41 16.39 -10.45
C GLU A 228 11.03 15.15 -9.64
N ILE A 229 10.85 14.02 -10.33
CA ILE A 229 10.43 12.75 -9.73
C ILE A 229 11.61 11.80 -9.64
N ASP A 230 12.01 11.43 -8.41
CA ASP A 230 12.94 10.32 -8.19
C ASP A 230 12.22 8.99 -8.43
N GLU A 231 12.47 8.42 -9.61
CA GLU A 231 11.90 7.15 -10.05
C GLU A 231 12.24 5.95 -9.15
N ARG A 232 13.32 6.02 -8.37
CA ARG A 232 13.73 4.96 -7.44
C ARG A 232 12.86 4.97 -6.17
N LEU A 233 12.41 6.14 -5.77
CA LEU A 233 11.55 6.34 -4.60
C LEU A 233 10.07 6.29 -4.97
N CYS A 234 9.72 6.79 -6.17
CA CYS A 234 8.35 6.91 -6.64
C CYS A 234 7.67 5.53 -6.70
N LYS A 235 6.51 5.42 -6.04
CA LYS A 235 5.68 4.21 -6.06
C LYS A 235 4.48 4.33 -6.99
N GLY A 236 4.35 5.41 -7.75
CA GLY A 236 3.28 5.58 -8.74
C GLY A 236 1.88 5.64 -8.11
N CYS A 237 1.73 6.19 -6.90
CA CYS A 237 0.44 6.30 -6.23
C CYS A 237 -0.49 7.39 -6.80
N GLY A 238 0.03 8.28 -7.64
CA GLY A 238 -0.74 9.35 -8.29
C GLY A 238 -1.26 10.46 -7.36
N ARG A 239 -0.92 10.45 -6.07
CA ARG A 239 -1.38 11.47 -5.12
C ARG A 239 -0.92 12.88 -5.52
N CYS A 240 0.32 13.02 -5.98
CA CYS A 240 0.86 14.28 -6.49
C CYS A 240 0.08 14.83 -7.69
N ALA A 241 -0.33 13.96 -8.61
CA ALA A 241 -1.17 14.33 -9.74
C ALA A 241 -2.58 14.77 -9.31
N ALA A 242 -3.17 14.08 -8.33
CA ALA A 242 -4.50 14.41 -7.83
C ALA A 242 -4.57 15.79 -7.14
N VAL A 243 -3.47 16.28 -6.56
CA VAL A 243 -3.42 17.59 -5.89
C VAL A 243 -2.83 18.71 -6.74
N CYS A 244 -2.30 18.41 -7.93
CA CYS A 244 -1.62 19.41 -8.74
C CYS A 244 -2.63 20.44 -9.29
N PRO A 245 -2.55 21.73 -8.89
CA PRO A 245 -3.55 22.73 -9.28
C PRO A 245 -3.50 23.08 -10.76
N THR A 246 -2.34 22.90 -11.40
CA THR A 246 -2.14 23.17 -12.82
C THR A 246 -2.29 21.95 -13.71
N GLY A 247 -2.48 20.75 -13.14
CA GLY A 247 -2.51 19.52 -13.93
C GLY A 247 -1.14 19.09 -14.48
N ALA A 248 -0.05 19.67 -13.98
CA ALA A 248 1.30 19.44 -14.51
C ALA A 248 1.90 18.06 -14.24
N ILE A 249 1.20 17.17 -13.53
CA ILE A 249 1.72 15.86 -13.16
C ILE A 249 0.85 14.78 -13.78
N ASP A 250 1.43 14.03 -14.71
CA ASP A 250 0.79 12.95 -15.43
C ASP A 250 1.17 11.60 -14.82
N VAL A 251 0.18 10.75 -14.60
CA VAL A 251 0.40 9.32 -14.32
C VAL A 251 0.10 8.54 -15.60
N VAL A 252 1.13 7.95 -16.19
CA VAL A 252 1.04 7.26 -17.47
C VAL A 252 1.34 5.78 -17.29
N ILE A 253 0.73 4.95 -18.13
CA ILE A 253 1.14 3.54 -18.29
C ILE A 253 1.89 3.46 -19.61
N GLU A 254 3.16 3.14 -19.54
CA GLU A 254 4.04 2.94 -20.69
C GLU A 254 4.20 1.45 -20.99
N GLY A 255 4.18 1.13 -22.28
CA GLY A 255 4.26 -0.24 -22.77
C GLY A 255 2.89 -0.93 -22.80
N ALA A 256 2.77 -1.92 -23.67
CA ALA A 256 1.68 -2.89 -23.60
C ALA A 256 1.94 -3.80 -22.41
N VAL A 257 1.67 -3.32 -21.19
CA VAL A 257 1.57 -4.24 -20.06
C VAL A 257 0.28 -5.00 -20.27
N ALA A 258 0.40 -6.15 -20.95
CA ALA A 258 -0.75 -7.01 -21.18
C ALA A 258 -1.36 -7.29 -19.81
N LYS A 259 -2.64 -6.91 -19.65
CA LYS A 259 -3.43 -7.22 -18.46
C LYS A 259 -3.22 -8.68 -18.08
N GLU A 260 -3.16 -9.54 -19.09
CA GLU A 260 -2.91 -10.97 -19.04
C GLU A 260 -1.58 -11.34 -18.37
N GLU A 261 -0.51 -10.56 -18.55
CA GLU A 261 0.80 -10.83 -17.95
C GLU A 261 0.84 -10.48 -16.46
N ILE A 262 0.25 -9.34 -16.06
CA ILE A 262 0.08 -9.00 -14.64
C ILE A 262 -0.82 -10.05 -13.97
N LEU A 263 -1.92 -10.43 -14.63
CA LEU A 263 -2.84 -11.46 -14.13
C LEU A 263 -2.16 -12.82 -14.00
N ALA A 264 -1.31 -13.22 -14.94
CA ALA A 264 -0.54 -14.46 -14.88
C ALA A 264 0.45 -14.46 -13.70
N LYS A 265 1.15 -13.34 -13.45
CA LYS A 265 2.04 -13.18 -12.29
C LYS A 265 1.26 -13.29 -10.97
N LEU A 266 0.01 -12.80 -10.91
CA LEU A 266 -0.81 -12.81 -9.69
C LEU A 266 -1.45 -14.17 -9.38
N ARG A 267 -1.83 -14.96 -10.39
CA ARG A 267 -2.35 -16.33 -10.20
C ARG A 267 -1.38 -17.26 -9.48
N GLY A 268 -0.06 -16.97 -9.53
CA GLY A 268 0.97 -17.70 -8.78
C GLY A 268 1.14 -17.28 -7.31
N VAL A 269 0.53 -16.16 -6.89
CA VAL A 269 0.77 -15.50 -5.59
C VAL A 269 -0.47 -15.51 -4.69
N ALA A 270 -1.66 -15.76 -5.24
CA ALA A 270 -2.88 -15.99 -4.46
C ALA A 270 -3.80 -17.06 -5.04
N ASP A 271 -4.64 -17.61 -4.16
CA ASP A 271 -5.71 -18.57 -4.45
C ASP A 271 -6.88 -17.84 -5.17
N ILE A 272 -6.57 -17.36 -6.38
CA ILE A 272 -7.41 -16.65 -7.35
C ILE A 272 -7.77 -17.67 -8.44
N ARG A 273 -9.07 -17.87 -8.69
CA ARG A 273 -9.55 -18.86 -9.68
C ARG A 273 -9.60 -18.30 -11.10
#